data_AF-A0A3S1A449-F1
#
_entry.id   AF-A0A3S1A449-F1
#
_cell.length_a   1.000
_cell.length_b   1.000
_cell.length_c   1.000
_cell.angle_alpha   90.00
_cell.angle_beta   90.00
_cell.angle_gamma   90.00
#
_symmetry.space_group_name_H-M   'P 1'
#
loop_
_entity.id
_entity.type
_entity.pdbx_description
1 polymer ?
#
loop_
_entity_poly.entity_id
_entity_poly.type
_entity_poly.pdbx_seq_one_letter_code
_entity_poly.pdbx_strand_id
1 'polypeptide(L)'
;MRWFEGNVASAVQTAKTQKSVFIVFIAGEGAKTEEMETFLHSEEVTKPCEESNCVAIKIAGGSNDCKFFSQIYPVVVIPSVFFIGDNGVPLEVIGECKSSQDFSEKVTKALEMQKNMSSLSGAGNTETPNQPAQVEQKSNDMTSTESVQPTAGTAEEKRGGAASDAGSGDDSLEQQAVGGVESTDTPAKLEEKVDRAKELIEQKRQEKMQKEAEDERRREIERRNIGQGVQKLREQQKEMQLLEAKRELQKDKENDRLARQKVKEEIERDRSVRACVLLYWGIIM
;
A
#
# COMPACT_ATOMS: atom_id res chain seq x y z
N MET A 1 28.84 4.79 3.55
CA MET A 1 27.94 3.63 3.71
C MET A 1 28.01 2.76 2.45
N ARG A 2 27.78 1.45 2.58
CA ARG A 2 27.68 0.54 1.42
C ARG A 2 26.24 0.44 0.95
N TRP A 3 26.00 0.77 -0.32
CA TRP A 3 24.70 0.61 -0.95
C TRP A 3 24.50 -0.83 -1.42
N PHE A 4 23.30 -1.34 -1.26
CA PHE A 4 22.90 -2.64 -1.78
C PHE A 4 22.66 -2.54 -3.29
N GLU A 5 23.40 -3.30 -4.09
CA GLU A 5 23.40 -3.24 -5.56
C GLU A 5 22.28 -4.08 -6.22
N GLY A 6 21.18 -4.32 -5.51
CA GLY A 6 20.05 -5.14 -6.00
C GLY A 6 18.70 -4.43 -5.92
N ASN A 7 17.63 -5.18 -6.18
CA ASN A 7 16.26 -4.63 -6.07
C ASN A 7 15.83 -4.48 -4.60
N VAL A 8 14.77 -3.68 -4.37
CA VAL A 8 14.24 -3.40 -3.02
C VAL A 8 13.82 -4.69 -2.30
N ALA A 9 13.21 -5.65 -2.98
CA ALA A 9 12.74 -6.89 -2.37
C ALA A 9 13.89 -7.75 -1.83
N SER A 10 14.96 -7.92 -2.60
CA SER A 10 16.19 -8.63 -2.20
C SER A 10 16.89 -7.92 -1.05
N ALA A 11 16.90 -6.59 -1.05
CA ALA A 11 17.48 -5.80 0.04
C ALA A 11 16.70 -6.01 1.35
N VAL A 12 15.35 -5.95 1.28
CA VAL A 12 14.47 -6.24 2.44
C VAL A 12 14.66 -7.68 2.93
N GLN A 13 14.75 -8.66 2.04
CA GLN A 13 14.97 -10.05 2.41
C GLN A 13 16.32 -10.24 3.11
N THR A 14 17.36 -9.57 2.62
CA THR A 14 18.71 -9.59 3.22
C THR A 14 18.66 -9.01 4.62
N ALA A 15 18.04 -7.83 4.80
CA ALA A 15 17.90 -7.19 6.11
C ALA A 15 17.13 -8.08 7.11
N LYS A 16 16.02 -8.69 6.67
CA LYS A 16 15.24 -9.62 7.48
C LYS A 16 16.03 -10.87 7.88
N THR A 17 16.79 -11.44 6.95
CA THR A 17 17.58 -12.65 7.20
C THR A 17 18.74 -12.38 8.16
N GLN A 18 19.39 -11.23 8.01
CA GLN A 18 20.49 -10.78 8.86
C GLN A 18 20.00 -10.16 10.19
N LYS A 19 18.69 -9.97 10.36
CA LYS A 19 18.06 -9.25 11.49
C LYS A 19 18.68 -7.88 11.74
N SER A 20 19.07 -7.21 10.67
CA SER A 20 19.75 -5.93 10.71
C SER A 20 18.85 -4.79 10.27
N VAL A 21 19.25 -3.56 10.61
CA VAL A 21 18.48 -2.36 10.26
C VAL A 21 18.47 -2.18 8.75
N PHE A 22 17.27 -1.98 8.20
CA PHE A 22 17.06 -1.66 6.81
C PHE A 22 17.00 -0.14 6.64
N ILE A 23 17.89 0.40 5.82
CA ILE A 23 18.04 1.84 5.61
C ILE A 23 17.58 2.17 4.20
N VAL A 24 16.59 3.05 4.07
CA VAL A 24 16.06 3.47 2.78
C VAL A 24 16.34 4.96 2.60
N PHE A 25 17.19 5.29 1.63
CA PHE A 25 17.45 6.65 1.23
C PHE A 25 16.64 7.01 -0.01
N ILE A 26 15.74 7.97 0.13
CA ILE A 26 14.95 8.52 -0.97
C ILE A 26 15.63 9.78 -1.47
N ALA A 27 16.25 9.66 -2.64
CA ALA A 27 16.97 10.72 -3.32
C ALA A 27 16.02 11.56 -4.19
N GLY A 28 16.04 12.88 -4.03
CA GLY A 28 15.33 13.80 -4.92
C GLY A 28 16.26 14.50 -5.92
N GLU A 29 15.66 15.26 -6.82
CA GLU A 29 16.37 16.15 -7.74
C GLU A 29 16.64 17.48 -7.04
N GLY A 30 17.78 17.60 -6.32
CA GLY A 30 18.14 18.85 -5.66
C GLY A 30 19.39 18.78 -4.78
N ALA A 31 19.97 19.96 -4.49
CA ALA A 31 21.20 20.09 -3.69
C ALA A 31 21.10 19.47 -2.29
N LYS A 32 19.90 19.50 -1.68
CA LYS A 32 19.64 18.85 -0.38
C LYS A 32 19.95 17.35 -0.41
N THR A 33 19.70 16.68 -1.55
CA THR A 33 19.97 15.25 -1.73
C THR A 33 21.47 14.95 -1.66
N GLU A 34 22.29 15.76 -2.33
CA GLU A 34 23.74 15.59 -2.35
C GLU A 34 24.36 15.84 -0.96
N GLU A 35 23.83 16.82 -0.23
CA GLU A 35 24.23 17.09 1.16
C GLU A 35 23.90 15.89 2.06
N MET A 36 22.67 15.37 1.98
CA MET A 36 22.24 14.18 2.72
C MET A 36 23.07 12.94 2.35
N GLU A 37 23.41 12.78 1.07
CA GLU A 37 24.24 11.69 0.58
C GLU A 37 25.68 11.80 1.11
N THR A 38 26.21 13.01 1.27
CA THR A 38 27.52 13.26 1.89
C THR A 38 27.50 12.83 3.37
N PHE A 39 26.43 13.15 4.11
CA PHE A 39 26.28 12.70 5.50
C PHE A 39 26.21 11.17 5.62
N LEU A 40 25.54 10.49 4.68
CA LEU A 40 25.48 9.02 4.62
C LEU A 40 26.83 8.36 4.31
N HIS A 41 27.74 9.07 3.63
CA HIS A 41 29.10 8.60 3.37
C HIS A 41 30.11 8.96 4.46
N SER A 42 29.73 9.75 5.46
CA SER A 42 30.60 10.07 6.59
C SER A 42 31.03 8.81 7.36
N GLU A 43 32.23 8.84 7.93
CA GLU A 43 32.74 7.71 8.74
C GLU A 43 31.91 7.48 10.01
N GLU A 44 31.33 8.54 10.58
CA GLU A 44 30.49 8.47 11.78
C GLU A 44 29.24 7.61 11.58
N VAL A 45 28.73 7.55 10.34
CA VAL A 45 27.54 6.76 9.98
C VAL A 45 27.95 5.42 9.39
N THR A 46 29.04 5.41 8.61
CA THR A 46 29.51 4.18 7.94
C THR A 46 29.99 3.13 8.94
N LYS A 47 30.76 3.51 9.96
CA LYS A 47 31.30 2.55 10.96
C LYS A 47 30.19 1.82 11.74
N PRO A 48 29.23 2.52 12.38
CA PRO A 48 28.17 1.85 13.14
C PRO A 48 27.24 1.00 12.26
N CYS A 49 27.02 1.43 11.02
CA CYS A 49 26.18 0.70 10.07
C CYS A 49 26.85 -0.59 9.58
N GLU A 50 28.16 -0.55 9.32
CA GLU A 50 28.94 -1.75 8.95
C GLU A 50 29.05 -2.73 10.13
N GLU A 51 29.31 -2.24 11.35
CA GLU A 51 29.33 -3.09 12.55
C GLU A 51 27.99 -3.76 12.84
N SER A 52 26.88 -3.07 12.53
CA SER A 52 25.52 -3.57 12.75
C SER A 52 24.96 -4.33 11.54
N ASN A 53 25.78 -4.61 10.51
CA ASN A 53 25.40 -5.27 9.25
C ASN A 53 24.17 -4.66 8.57
N CYS A 54 24.05 -3.33 8.57
CA CYS A 54 22.89 -2.64 8.02
C CYS A 54 22.82 -2.80 6.50
N VAL A 55 21.60 -2.95 5.99
CA VAL A 55 21.35 -3.04 4.55
C VAL A 55 20.76 -1.72 4.10
N ALA A 56 21.50 -0.96 3.29
CA ALA A 56 21.08 0.33 2.80
C ALA A 56 20.74 0.30 1.32
N ILE A 57 19.62 0.90 0.92
CA ILE A 57 19.22 1.04 -0.49
C ILE A 57 18.92 2.50 -0.83
N LYS A 58 19.31 2.88 -2.05
CA LYS A 58 19.00 4.19 -2.63
C LYS A 58 17.84 4.06 -3.60
N ILE A 59 16.80 4.86 -3.41
CA ILE A 59 15.61 4.92 -4.25
C ILE A 59 15.45 6.35 -4.77
N ALA A 60 15.21 6.51 -6.07
CA ALA A 60 14.89 7.82 -6.64
C ALA A 60 13.44 8.20 -6.33
N GLY A 61 13.20 9.44 -5.88
CA GLY A 61 11.88 9.93 -5.43
C GLY A 61 10.76 9.85 -6.47
N GLY A 62 11.09 9.82 -7.76
CA GLY A 62 10.14 9.65 -8.86
C GLY A 62 9.94 8.21 -9.35
N SER A 63 10.69 7.23 -8.83
CA SER A 63 10.63 5.85 -9.31
C SER A 63 9.35 5.13 -8.86
N ASN A 64 9.03 4.02 -9.53
CA ASN A 64 7.92 3.16 -9.10
C ASN A 64 8.17 2.59 -7.70
N ASP A 65 9.42 2.28 -7.36
CA ASP A 65 9.80 1.79 -6.04
C ASP A 65 9.51 2.82 -4.94
N CYS A 66 9.74 4.12 -5.20
CA CYS A 66 9.36 5.18 -4.26
C CYS A 66 7.83 5.23 -4.05
N LYS A 67 7.04 5.08 -5.13
CA LYS A 67 5.57 5.04 -5.04
C LYS A 67 5.07 3.84 -4.24
N PHE A 68 5.69 2.68 -4.40
CA PHE A 68 5.36 1.50 -3.60
C PHE A 68 5.76 1.68 -2.14
N PHE A 69 6.93 2.26 -1.90
CA PHE A 69 7.40 2.57 -0.55
C PHE A 69 6.49 3.58 0.15
N SER A 70 6.07 4.65 -0.54
CA SER A 70 5.24 5.72 0.03
C SER A 70 3.83 5.31 0.43
N GLN A 71 3.31 4.21 -0.14
CA GLN A 71 2.03 3.61 0.27
C GLN A 71 2.11 2.98 1.66
N ILE A 72 3.28 2.48 2.05
CA ILE A 72 3.50 1.81 3.34
C ILE A 72 4.09 2.79 4.34
N TYR A 73 5.05 3.61 3.91
CA TYR A 73 5.73 4.63 4.71
C TYR A 73 5.57 6.00 4.04
N PRO A 74 4.61 6.83 4.47
CA PRO A 74 4.32 8.11 3.83
C PRO A 74 5.57 9.01 3.73
N VAL A 75 5.99 9.28 2.49
CA VAL A 75 7.12 10.15 2.19
C VAL A 75 6.63 11.59 2.08
N VAL A 76 6.79 12.35 3.16
CA VAL A 76 6.29 13.74 3.23
C VAL A 76 7.31 14.74 2.64
N VAL A 77 8.60 14.43 2.75
CA VAL A 77 9.70 15.30 2.30
C VAL A 77 10.77 14.49 1.58
N ILE A 78 11.38 15.12 0.57
CA ILE A 78 12.48 14.56 -0.22
C ILE A 78 13.62 15.60 -0.24
N PRO A 79 14.89 15.21 0.02
CA PRO A 79 15.34 13.85 0.36
C PRO A 79 14.86 13.39 1.74
N SER A 80 14.84 12.07 1.95
CA SER A 80 14.57 11.48 3.27
C SER A 80 15.26 10.14 3.46
N VAL A 81 15.67 9.84 4.70
CA VAL A 81 16.28 8.57 5.10
C VAL A 81 15.40 7.91 6.14
N PHE A 82 15.00 6.67 5.89
CA PHE A 82 14.21 5.85 6.80
C PHE A 82 15.08 4.75 7.39
N PHE A 83 15.02 4.58 8.70
CA PHE A 83 15.62 3.46 9.42
C PHE A 83 14.49 2.53 9.85
N ILE A 84 14.50 1.30 9.36
CA ILE A 84 13.43 0.32 9.56
C ILE A 84 14.02 -0.89 10.29
N GLY A 85 13.37 -1.30 11.37
CA GLY A 85 13.75 -2.50 12.13
C GLY A 85 13.46 -3.79 11.37
N ASP A 86 13.98 -4.91 11.88
CA ASP A 86 13.75 -6.26 11.32
C ASP A 86 12.26 -6.67 11.31
N ASN A 87 11.48 -6.11 12.24
CA ASN A 87 10.03 -6.25 12.33
C ASN A 87 9.26 -5.43 11.26
N GLY A 88 9.93 -4.60 10.46
CA GLY A 88 9.29 -3.73 9.49
C GLY A 88 8.63 -2.50 10.11
N VAL A 89 9.05 -2.08 11.31
CA VAL A 89 8.58 -0.82 11.93
C VAL A 89 9.65 0.25 11.70
N PRO A 90 9.28 1.47 11.26
CA PRO A 90 10.23 2.56 11.12
C PRO A 90 10.68 3.03 12.52
N LEU A 91 11.97 2.92 12.78
CA LEU A 91 12.62 3.31 14.03
C LEU A 91 12.85 4.82 14.10
N GLU A 92 13.38 5.39 13.02
CA GLU A 92 13.68 6.82 12.92
C GLU A 92 13.57 7.25 11.45
N VAL A 93 13.08 8.46 11.21
CA VAL A 93 12.96 9.07 9.88
C VAL A 93 13.66 10.42 9.90
N ILE A 94 14.51 10.65 8.91
CA ILE A 94 15.32 11.84 8.78
C ILE A 94 14.99 12.51 7.45
N GLY A 95 14.24 13.62 7.50
CA GLY A 95 13.89 14.40 6.31
C GLY A 95 14.75 15.65 6.12
N GLU A 96 15.07 16.35 7.22
CA GLU A 96 15.92 17.53 7.20
C GLU A 96 16.93 17.45 8.35
N CYS A 97 18.21 17.50 8.01
CA CYS A 97 19.29 17.60 8.99
C CYS A 97 19.72 19.05 9.09
N LYS A 98 19.84 19.55 10.32
CA LYS A 98 20.37 20.90 10.58
C LYS A 98 21.88 20.90 10.81
N SER A 99 22.43 19.75 11.20
CA SER A 99 23.86 19.54 11.43
C SER A 99 24.24 18.08 11.15
N SER A 100 25.53 17.82 10.88
CA SER A 100 26.06 16.45 10.74
C SER A 100 25.97 15.66 12.06
N GLN A 101 26.04 16.35 13.20
CA GLN A 101 25.96 15.73 14.51
C GLN A 101 24.54 15.23 14.83
N ASP A 102 23.51 16.03 14.49
CA ASP A 102 22.11 15.63 14.63
C ASP A 102 21.84 14.35 13.82
N PHE A 103 22.49 14.22 12.65
CA PHE A 103 22.38 13.04 11.80
C PHE A 103 23.00 11.81 12.44
N SER A 104 24.24 11.90 12.94
CA SER A 104 24.93 10.77 13.56
C SER A 104 24.28 10.34 14.88
N GLU A 105 23.73 11.27 15.66
CA GLU A 105 22.93 10.96 16.86
C GLU A 105 21.66 10.17 16.50
N LYS A 106 20.94 10.60 15.45
CA LYS A 106 19.73 9.90 14.97
C LYS A 106 20.04 8.50 14.44
N VAL A 107 21.13 8.34 13.70
CA VAL A 107 21.62 7.04 13.23
C VAL A 107 21.94 6.13 14.41
N THR A 108 22.72 6.62 15.37
CA THR A 108 23.14 5.85 16.55
C THR A 108 21.92 5.41 17.36
N LYS A 109 20.97 6.32 17.58
CA LYS A 109 19.70 6.03 18.26
C LYS A 109 18.89 4.95 17.53
N ALA A 110 18.80 5.00 16.20
CA ALA A 110 18.10 3.97 15.43
C ALA A 110 18.77 2.59 15.57
N LEU A 111 20.11 2.54 15.57
CA LEU A 111 20.86 1.31 15.78
C LEU A 111 20.73 0.76 17.22
N GLU A 112 20.77 1.63 18.22
CA GLU A 112 20.54 1.27 19.63
C GLU A 112 19.13 0.73 19.85
N MET A 113 18.12 1.36 19.25
CA MET A 113 16.73 0.88 19.31
C MET A 113 16.62 -0.54 18.76
N GLN A 114 17.27 -0.85 17.64
CA GLN A 114 17.28 -2.22 17.09
C GLN A 114 17.96 -3.23 18.03
N LYS A 115 19.10 -2.86 18.64
CA LYS A 115 19.82 -3.71 19.61
C LYS A 115 18.96 -3.99 20.86
N ASN A 116 18.24 -2.98 21.34
CA ASN A 116 17.34 -3.11 22.49
C ASN A 116 16.12 -4.00 22.15
N MET A 117 15.57 -3.88 20.93
CA MET A 117 14.46 -4.72 20.49
C MET A 117 14.89 -6.19 20.28
N SER A 118 16.11 -6.40 19.81
CA SER A 118 16.69 -7.73 19.58
C SER A 118 17.06 -8.45 20.88
N SER A 119 17.45 -7.71 21.92
CA SER A 119 17.87 -8.28 23.23
C SER A 119 16.71 -8.64 24.16
N LEU A 120 15.51 -8.08 23.96
CA LEU A 120 14.30 -8.51 24.69
C LEU A 120 13.65 -9.79 24.13
N SER A 121 14.15 -10.34 23.03
CA SER A 121 13.53 -11.50 22.34
C SER A 121 14.09 -12.86 22.79
N GLY A 122 14.54 -12.96 24.04
CA GLY A 122 15.09 -14.16 24.67
C GLY A 122 14.12 -14.88 25.61
N ALA A 123 12.81 -14.90 25.35
CA ALA A 123 11.82 -15.88 25.82
C ALA A 123 10.40 -15.32 25.62
N GLY A 124 9.52 -16.07 24.95
CA GLY A 124 8.08 -15.83 25.03
C GLY A 124 7.37 -15.81 23.68
N ASN A 125 6.44 -16.73 23.55
CA ASN A 125 5.59 -17.04 22.40
C ASN A 125 4.73 -15.88 21.87
N THR A 126 4.23 -16.11 20.64
CA THR A 126 2.95 -15.73 20.02
C THR A 126 2.77 -14.39 19.28
N GLU A 127 2.25 -14.54 18.04
CA GLU A 127 1.40 -13.65 17.21
C GLU A 127 2.08 -12.69 16.19
N THR A 128 2.42 -13.13 14.96
CA THR A 128 1.69 -13.02 13.63
C THR A 128 1.48 -11.57 13.12
N PRO A 129 1.76 -11.18 11.85
CA PRO A 129 1.09 -11.73 10.67
C PRO A 129 1.95 -12.03 9.41
N ASN A 130 1.48 -13.10 8.78
CA ASN A 130 1.93 -13.74 7.56
C ASN A 130 1.55 -12.90 6.32
N GLN A 131 2.51 -12.70 5.43
CA GLN A 131 2.30 -12.30 4.03
C GLN A 131 1.97 -13.56 3.22
N PRO A 132 1.05 -13.52 2.24
CA PRO A 132 0.99 -14.59 1.24
C PRO A 132 2.01 -14.33 0.12
N ALA A 133 2.94 -15.28 -0.04
CA ALA A 133 3.81 -15.42 -1.20
C ALA A 133 3.12 -16.22 -2.31
N GLN A 134 3.22 -15.68 -3.53
CA GLN A 134 3.45 -16.28 -4.85
C GLN A 134 2.91 -17.68 -5.22
N VAL A 135 2.42 -17.79 -6.46
CA VAL A 135 2.53 -19.01 -7.27
C VAL A 135 3.12 -18.67 -8.64
N GLU A 136 3.94 -19.60 -9.10
CA GLU A 136 4.94 -19.50 -10.16
C GLU A 136 4.42 -19.53 -11.61
N GLN A 137 5.38 -19.14 -12.45
CA GLN A 137 5.55 -19.18 -13.90
C GLN A 137 4.93 -20.36 -14.67
N LYS A 138 4.55 -20.07 -15.93
CA LYS A 138 4.88 -20.97 -17.06
C LYS A 138 5.20 -20.21 -18.35
N SER A 139 6.21 -20.75 -19.01
CA SER A 139 7.02 -20.37 -20.15
C SER A 139 6.34 -20.32 -21.54
N ASN A 140 6.93 -19.52 -22.44
CA ASN A 140 7.30 -19.80 -23.85
C ASN A 140 7.76 -18.46 -24.48
N ASP A 141 9.04 -18.25 -24.83
CA ASP A 141 9.82 -18.75 -25.97
C ASP A 141 9.87 -17.77 -27.17
N MET A 142 11.12 -17.45 -27.54
CA MET A 142 11.68 -17.05 -28.84
C MET A 142 11.23 -15.77 -29.60
N THR A 143 12.19 -14.86 -29.79
CA THR A 143 12.86 -14.57 -31.08
C THR A 143 13.09 -13.08 -31.34
N SER A 144 14.36 -12.76 -31.55
CA SER A 144 14.95 -11.51 -32.03
C SER A 144 14.36 -11.03 -33.36
N THR A 145 14.14 -9.72 -33.52
CA THR A 145 14.65 -8.99 -34.69
C THR A 145 14.64 -7.49 -34.42
N GLU A 146 15.83 -6.91 -34.34
CA GLU A 146 16.08 -5.48 -34.48
C GLU A 146 16.57 -5.26 -35.92
N SER A 147 15.94 -4.35 -36.67
CA SER A 147 16.61 -3.39 -37.56
C SER A 147 15.63 -2.59 -38.43
N VAL A 148 16.03 -1.34 -38.70
CA VAL A 148 15.71 -0.45 -39.83
C VAL A 148 14.58 0.59 -39.65
N GLN A 149 14.96 1.78 -39.17
CA GLN A 149 14.53 3.09 -39.71
C GLN A 149 15.03 3.24 -41.17
N PRO A 150 14.45 4.07 -42.09
CA PRO A 150 14.15 5.50 -41.84
C PRO A 150 13.02 6.20 -42.67
N THR A 151 12.69 7.44 -42.22
CA THR A 151 12.38 8.69 -42.97
C THR A 151 11.18 8.85 -43.92
N ALA A 152 10.31 9.85 -43.65
CA ALA A 152 10.24 11.19 -44.31
C ALA A 152 8.81 11.78 -44.48
N GLY A 153 8.67 13.11 -44.26
CA GLY A 153 7.59 13.97 -44.79
C GLY A 153 6.64 14.57 -43.72
N THR A 154 6.91 15.73 -43.08
CA THR A 154 6.71 17.14 -43.55
C THR A 154 5.20 17.48 -43.70
N ALA A 155 4.58 18.52 -43.12
CA ALA A 155 5.02 19.88 -42.81
C ALA A 155 4.13 20.59 -41.73
N GLU A 156 4.76 21.53 -41.01
CA GLU A 156 4.38 22.92 -40.64
C GLU A 156 3.11 23.22 -39.80
N GLU A 157 3.22 23.85 -38.61
CA GLU A 157 3.47 25.30 -38.29
C GLU A 157 2.27 26.20 -38.68
N LYS A 158 1.77 27.21 -37.94
CA LYS A 158 2.23 27.97 -36.77
C LYS A 158 1.15 28.99 -36.36
N ARG A 159 1.10 29.25 -35.04
CA ARG A 159 0.79 30.47 -34.26
C ARG A 159 -0.04 31.63 -34.86
N GLY A 160 -0.83 32.18 -33.92
CA GLY A 160 -0.90 33.61 -33.57
C GLY A 160 -1.92 34.41 -34.39
N GLY A 161 -2.68 35.38 -33.88
CA GLY A 161 -2.72 36.08 -32.60
C GLY A 161 -3.48 37.40 -32.84
N ALA A 162 -3.93 38.04 -31.75
CA ALA A 162 -4.32 39.46 -31.64
C ALA A 162 -5.69 39.95 -32.21
N ALA A 163 -6.61 40.20 -31.26
CA ALA A 163 -7.13 41.50 -30.83
C ALA A 163 -7.83 42.49 -31.79
N SER A 164 -8.86 43.14 -31.20
CA SER A 164 -9.49 44.44 -31.52
C SER A 164 -10.45 44.40 -32.73
N ASP A 165 -11.50 45.19 -32.88
CA ASP A 165 -12.03 46.42 -32.26
C ASP A 165 -13.41 46.69 -32.91
N ALA A 166 -14.23 47.56 -32.29
CA ALA A 166 -15.40 48.27 -32.84
C ALA A 166 -16.63 47.42 -33.27
N GLY A 167 -17.88 47.79 -33.02
CA GLY A 167 -18.48 49.10 -32.76
C GLY A 167 -19.55 49.39 -33.82
N SER A 168 -20.84 49.36 -33.44
CA SER A 168 -22.01 50.02 -34.09
C SER A 168 -23.27 49.54 -33.34
N GLY A 169 -24.09 50.38 -32.71
CA GLY A 169 -24.78 51.54 -33.28
C GLY A 169 -26.16 51.04 -33.74
N ASP A 170 -27.14 50.98 -32.84
CA ASP A 170 -28.22 51.98 -32.65
C ASP A 170 -29.28 51.95 -33.78
N ASP A 171 -30.52 51.57 -33.44
CA ASP A 171 -31.73 52.17 -34.03
C ASP A 171 -32.98 51.94 -33.15
N SER A 172 -33.38 53.01 -32.47
CA SER A 172 -34.72 53.62 -32.42
C SER A 172 -36.01 52.82 -32.12
N LEU A 173 -36.65 53.21 -31.00
CA LEU A 173 -38.03 53.75 -30.84
C LEU A 173 -39.21 53.03 -31.54
N GLU A 174 -40.25 52.63 -30.78
CA GLU A 174 -41.41 53.50 -30.46
C GLU A 174 -42.45 52.80 -29.54
N GLN A 175 -43.33 53.62 -28.98
CA GLN A 175 -44.27 53.38 -27.88
C GLN A 175 -45.68 52.94 -28.34
N GLN A 176 -46.44 52.45 -27.35
CA GLN A 176 -47.90 52.48 -27.19
C GLN A 176 -48.79 51.56 -28.05
N ALA A 177 -49.51 50.64 -27.39
CA ALA A 177 -50.95 50.82 -27.09
C ALA A 177 -51.55 49.64 -26.29
N VAL A 178 -52.07 49.97 -25.11
CA VAL A 178 -53.30 49.50 -24.43
C VAL A 178 -53.99 48.18 -24.83
N GLY A 179 -54.29 47.36 -23.81
CA GLY A 179 -55.31 46.31 -23.87
C GLY A 179 -55.54 45.67 -22.50
N GLY A 180 -56.41 46.27 -21.69
CA GLY A 180 -56.76 45.76 -20.36
C GLY A 180 -57.60 44.49 -20.40
N VAL A 181 -57.34 43.58 -19.46
CA VAL A 181 -58.31 42.61 -18.96
C VAL A 181 -58.40 42.79 -17.44
N GLU A 182 -59.62 42.94 -16.98
CA GLU A 182 -60.08 43.38 -15.68
C GLU A 182 -59.43 42.66 -14.49
N SER A 183 -58.79 43.44 -13.62
CA SER A 183 -58.55 43.09 -12.23
C SER A 183 -59.78 43.46 -11.41
N THR A 184 -60.67 42.49 -11.21
CA THR A 184 -61.62 42.50 -10.09
C THR A 184 -61.08 41.58 -8.99
N ASP A 185 -59.91 41.92 -8.44
CA ASP A 185 -59.41 41.25 -7.24
C ASP A 185 -60.07 41.90 -6.02
N THR A 186 -61.18 41.32 -5.56
CA THR A 186 -61.68 41.55 -4.21
C THR A 186 -60.59 41.17 -3.19
N PRO A 187 -60.40 41.94 -2.10
CA PRO A 187 -59.33 41.71 -1.12
C PRO A 187 -59.28 40.26 -0.61
N ALA A 188 -60.43 39.59 -0.50
CA ALA A 188 -60.54 38.18 -0.10
C ALA A 188 -59.84 37.17 -1.05
N LYS A 189 -59.71 37.47 -2.35
CA LYS A 189 -59.12 36.54 -3.36
C LYS A 189 -57.60 36.64 -3.42
N LEU A 190 -57.05 37.80 -3.10
CA LEU A 190 -55.61 38.01 -2.92
C LEU A 190 -55.13 37.35 -1.62
N GLU A 191 -55.93 37.46 -0.56
CA GLU A 191 -55.65 36.85 0.74
C GLU A 191 -55.62 35.31 0.67
N GLU A 192 -56.56 34.67 -0.03
CA GLU A 192 -56.56 33.22 -0.25
C GLU A 192 -55.31 32.71 -1.02
N LYS A 193 -54.85 33.46 -2.04
CA LYS A 193 -53.63 33.11 -2.80
C LYS A 193 -52.37 33.25 -1.93
N VAL A 194 -52.34 34.25 -1.05
CA VAL A 194 -51.24 34.48 -0.12
C VAL A 194 -51.18 33.35 0.92
N ASP A 195 -52.32 32.89 1.43
CA ASP A 195 -52.33 31.79 2.40
C ASP A 195 -51.97 30.44 1.77
N ARG A 196 -52.44 30.15 0.55
CA ARG A 196 -52.01 28.98 -0.21
C ARG A 196 -50.50 29.02 -0.52
N ALA A 197 -49.94 30.20 -0.79
CA ALA A 197 -48.52 30.38 -1.00
C ALA A 197 -47.71 30.16 0.29
N LYS A 198 -48.18 30.66 1.44
CA LYS A 198 -47.55 30.41 2.76
C LYS A 198 -47.56 28.92 3.11
N GLU A 199 -48.66 28.22 2.87
CA GLU A 199 -48.79 26.79 3.16
C GLU A 199 -47.86 25.93 2.30
N LEU A 200 -47.71 26.25 1.00
CA LEU A 200 -46.74 25.59 0.11
C LEU A 200 -45.28 25.86 0.54
N ILE A 201 -44.97 27.06 1.04
CA ILE A 201 -43.64 27.39 1.55
C ILE A 201 -43.32 26.57 2.81
N GLU A 202 -44.29 26.45 3.73
CA GLU A 202 -44.11 25.68 4.96
C GLU A 202 -44.00 24.17 4.69
N GLN A 203 -44.83 23.62 3.80
CA GLN A 203 -44.69 22.22 3.36
C GLN A 203 -43.30 21.95 2.76
N LYS A 204 -42.82 22.82 1.87
CA LYS A 204 -41.50 22.66 1.25
C LYS A 204 -40.36 22.78 2.26
N ARG A 205 -40.53 23.59 3.31
CA ARG A 205 -39.58 23.71 4.42
C ARG A 205 -39.56 22.46 5.29
N GLN A 206 -40.72 21.89 5.59
CA GLN A 206 -40.84 20.64 6.35
C GLN A 206 -40.29 19.44 5.59
N GLU A 207 -40.58 19.33 4.29
CA GLU A 207 -40.04 18.29 3.42
C GLU A 207 -38.50 18.37 3.33
N LYS A 208 -37.95 19.58 3.19
CA LYS A 208 -36.50 19.78 3.19
C LYS A 208 -35.86 19.36 4.52
N MET A 209 -36.49 19.69 5.64
CA MET A 209 -36.00 19.31 6.97
C MET A 209 -36.03 17.78 7.20
N GLN A 210 -37.09 17.11 6.74
CA GLN A 210 -37.19 15.64 6.82
C GLN A 210 -36.14 14.95 5.94
N LYS A 211 -35.96 15.43 4.71
CA LYS A 211 -34.96 14.91 3.78
C LYS A 211 -33.53 15.07 4.34
N GLU A 212 -33.23 16.22 4.92
CA GLU A 212 -31.92 16.47 5.54
C GLU A 212 -31.68 15.57 6.77
N ALA A 213 -32.70 15.34 7.60
CA ALA A 213 -32.62 14.42 8.74
C ALA A 213 -32.47 12.94 8.30
N GLU A 214 -33.11 12.53 7.20
CA GLU A 214 -32.96 11.19 6.62
C GLU A 214 -31.57 10.99 6.02
N ASP A 215 -31.04 11.99 5.30
CA ASP A 215 -29.69 11.97 4.75
C ASP A 215 -28.65 11.87 5.87
N GLU A 216 -28.85 12.59 6.99
CA GLU A 216 -27.98 12.51 8.15
C GLU A 216 -28.06 11.14 8.85
N ARG A 217 -29.27 10.57 9.03
CA ARG A 217 -29.45 9.21 9.54
C ARG A 217 -28.79 8.17 8.62
N ARG A 218 -28.89 8.34 7.30
CA ARG A 218 -28.28 7.43 6.30
C ARG A 218 -26.76 7.45 6.38
N ARG A 219 -26.14 8.64 6.47
CA ARG A 219 -24.68 8.79 6.62
C ARG A 219 -24.18 8.18 7.94
N GLU A 220 -24.92 8.34 9.03
CA GLU A 220 -24.60 7.74 10.33
C GLU A 220 -24.63 6.20 10.26
N ILE A 221 -25.63 5.61 9.60
CA ILE A 221 -25.75 4.15 9.42
C ILE A 221 -24.63 3.64 8.51
N GLU A 222 -24.33 4.33 7.42
CA GLU A 222 -23.26 3.95 6.49
C GLU A 222 -21.89 3.95 7.17
N ARG A 223 -21.60 4.97 8.01
CA ARG A 223 -20.37 4.99 8.81
C ARG A 223 -20.26 3.77 9.73
N ARG A 224 -21.35 3.40 10.41
CA ARG A 224 -21.36 2.23 11.31
C ARG A 224 -21.20 0.92 10.54
N ASN A 225 -21.85 0.79 9.38
CA ASN A 225 -21.75 -0.41 8.54
C ASN A 225 -20.35 -0.60 7.95
N ILE A 226 -19.67 0.48 7.56
CA ILE A 226 -18.28 0.41 7.07
C ILE A 226 -17.36 -0.11 8.19
N GLY A 227 -17.50 0.43 9.41
CA GLY A 227 -16.71 -0.05 10.56
C GLY A 227 -16.97 -1.53 10.90
N GLN A 228 -18.24 -1.94 10.93
CA GLN A 228 -18.61 -3.34 11.14
C GLN A 228 -18.14 -4.25 10.00
N GLY A 229 -18.13 -3.77 8.76
CA GLY A 229 -17.65 -4.51 7.59
C GLY A 229 -16.16 -4.80 7.66
N VAL A 230 -15.35 -3.80 8.04
CA VAL A 230 -13.89 -3.97 8.21
C VAL A 230 -13.58 -4.97 9.33
N GLN A 231 -14.32 -4.90 10.45
CA GLN A 231 -14.12 -5.82 11.56
C GLN A 231 -14.50 -7.27 11.18
N LYS A 232 -15.65 -7.47 10.53
CA LYS A 232 -16.07 -8.79 10.03
C LYS A 232 -15.09 -9.37 9.01
N LEU A 233 -14.56 -8.55 8.10
CA LEU A 233 -13.59 -9.01 7.11
C LEU A 233 -12.30 -9.50 7.78
N ARG A 234 -11.81 -8.79 8.82
CA ARG A 234 -10.65 -9.23 9.59
C ARG A 234 -10.91 -10.53 10.35
N GLU A 235 -12.09 -10.70 10.92
CA GLU A 235 -12.49 -11.94 11.60
C GLU A 235 -12.55 -13.11 10.62
N GLN A 236 -13.16 -12.92 9.45
CA GLN A 236 -13.22 -13.93 8.39
C GLN A 236 -11.84 -14.34 7.87
N GLN A 237 -10.91 -13.39 7.70
CA GLN A 237 -9.53 -13.71 7.32
C GLN A 237 -8.84 -14.59 8.36
N LYS A 238 -9.01 -14.29 9.65
CA LYS A 238 -8.45 -15.09 10.74
C LYS A 238 -9.06 -16.48 10.80
N GLU A 239 -10.39 -16.57 10.66
CA GLU A 239 -11.10 -17.85 10.65
C GLU A 239 -10.67 -18.74 9.48
N MET A 240 -10.50 -18.16 8.29
CA MET A 240 -10.02 -18.87 7.10
C MET A 240 -8.60 -19.41 7.29
N GLN A 241 -7.68 -18.59 7.83
CA GLN A 241 -6.31 -19.03 8.14
C GLN A 241 -6.28 -20.13 9.19
N LEU A 242 -7.09 -20.01 10.25
CA LEU A 242 -7.18 -21.02 11.30
C LEU A 242 -7.73 -22.35 10.77
N LEU A 243 -8.73 -22.29 9.90
CA LEU A 243 -9.33 -23.47 9.28
C LEU A 243 -8.34 -24.19 8.36
N GLU A 244 -7.56 -23.44 7.58
CA GLU A 244 -6.52 -23.98 6.71
C GLU A 244 -5.40 -24.66 7.52
N ALA A 245 -4.89 -24.00 8.56
CA ALA A 245 -3.90 -24.59 9.46
C ALA A 245 -4.40 -25.89 10.12
N LYS A 246 -5.68 -25.94 10.50
CA LYS A 246 -6.29 -27.16 11.03
C LYS A 246 -6.34 -28.29 9.99
N ARG A 247 -6.62 -27.97 8.73
CA ARG A 247 -6.64 -28.93 7.62
C ARG A 247 -5.24 -29.48 7.35
N GLU A 248 -4.20 -28.64 7.38
CA GLU A 248 -2.81 -29.07 7.20
C GLU A 248 -2.37 -30.03 8.32
N LEU A 249 -2.65 -29.69 9.58
CA LEU A 249 -2.33 -30.58 10.70
C LEU A 249 -3.02 -31.95 10.57
N GLN A 250 -4.28 -31.97 10.12
CA GLN A 250 -4.99 -33.23 9.87
C GLN A 250 -4.32 -34.04 8.75
N LYS A 251 -3.94 -33.39 7.65
CA LYS A 251 -3.26 -34.03 6.53
C LYS A 251 -1.89 -34.58 6.93
N ASP A 252 -1.12 -33.81 7.70
CA ASP A 252 0.19 -34.24 8.20
C ASP A 252 0.07 -35.40 9.17
N LYS A 253 -0.96 -35.39 10.02
CA LYS A 253 -1.25 -36.51 10.92
C LYS A 253 -1.59 -37.79 10.15
N GLU A 254 -2.35 -37.69 9.06
CA GLU A 254 -2.64 -38.82 8.19
C GLU A 254 -1.41 -39.31 7.42
N ASN A 255 -0.60 -38.38 6.90
CA ASN A 255 0.66 -38.70 6.22
C ASN A 255 1.65 -39.40 7.16
N ASP A 256 1.82 -38.91 8.39
CA ASP A 256 2.69 -39.54 9.40
C ASP A 256 2.18 -40.94 9.75
N ARG A 257 0.85 -41.12 9.90
CA ARG A 257 0.25 -42.44 10.11
C ARG A 257 0.55 -43.40 8.96
N LEU A 258 0.39 -42.95 7.72
CA LEU A 258 0.67 -43.76 6.52
C LEU A 258 2.17 -44.07 6.40
N ALA A 259 3.05 -43.12 6.68
CA ALA A 259 4.50 -43.33 6.66
C ALA A 259 4.91 -44.39 7.69
N ARG A 260 4.40 -44.30 8.93
CA ARG A 260 4.65 -45.31 9.97
C ARG A 260 4.15 -46.69 9.58
N GLN A 261 2.97 -46.77 8.94
CA GLN A 261 2.45 -48.04 8.44
C GLN A 261 3.36 -48.64 7.36
N LYS A 262 3.79 -47.84 6.38
CA LYS A 262 4.72 -48.27 5.33
C LYS A 262 6.04 -48.80 5.90
N VAL A 263 6.65 -48.07 6.84
CA VAL A 263 7.88 -48.51 7.52
C VAL A 263 7.66 -49.82 8.27
N LYS A 264 6.52 -49.96 8.96
CA LYS A 264 6.19 -51.20 9.67
C LYS A 264 6.09 -52.40 8.72
N GLU A 265 5.41 -52.24 7.59
CA GLU A 265 5.27 -53.29 6.57
C GLU A 265 6.60 -53.64 5.91
N GLU A 266 7.46 -52.64 5.67
CA GLU A 266 8.80 -52.84 5.13
C GLU A 266 9.67 -53.67 6.09
N ILE A 267 9.66 -53.34 7.38
CA ILE A 267 10.34 -54.12 8.41
C ILE A 267 9.82 -55.56 8.46
N GLU A 268 8.51 -55.77 8.32
CA GLU A 268 7.91 -57.11 8.35
C GLU A 268 8.28 -57.95 7.11
N ARG A 269 8.32 -57.32 5.93
CA ARG A 269 8.86 -57.92 4.69
C ARG A 269 10.32 -58.32 4.87
N ASP A 270 11.16 -57.41 5.36
CA ASP A 270 12.58 -57.67 5.63
C ASP A 270 12.78 -58.80 6.64
N ARG A 271 11.97 -58.84 7.72
CA ARG A 271 12.01 -59.94 8.69
C ARG A 271 11.60 -61.26 8.06
N SER A 272 10.59 -61.27 7.19
CA SER A 272 10.12 -62.48 6.50
C SER A 272 11.15 -62.99 5.50
N VAL A 273 11.80 -62.10 4.73
CA VAL A 273 12.88 -62.46 3.81
C VAL A 273 14.07 -63.02 4.59
N ARG A 274 14.50 -62.37 5.67
CA ARG A 274 15.58 -62.88 6.53
C ARG A 274 15.26 -64.25 7.11
N ALA A 275 14.02 -64.46 7.58
CA ALA A 275 13.57 -65.75 8.08
C ALA A 275 13.60 -66.84 6.98
N CYS A 276 13.14 -66.52 5.77
CA CYS A 276 13.18 -67.43 4.62
C CYS A 276 14.61 -67.83 4.25
N VAL A 277 15.54 -66.87 4.20
CA VAL A 277 16.96 -67.11 3.92
C VAL A 277 17.60 -68.03 4.96
N LEU A 278 17.32 -67.79 6.25
CA LEU A 278 17.85 -68.63 7.34
C LEU A 278 17.31 -70.07 7.29
N LEU A 279 16.03 -70.25 6.98
CA LEU A 279 15.45 -71.58 6.80
C LEU A 279 16.06 -72.29 5.58
N TYR A 280 16.27 -71.59 4.47
CA TYR A 280 16.90 -72.15 3.27
C TYR A 280 18.34 -72.61 3.52
N TRP A 281 19.13 -71.82 4.24
CA TRP A 281 20.50 -72.20 4.63
C TRP A 281 20.55 -73.33 5.67
N GLY A 282 19.59 -73.38 6.60
CA GLY A 282 19.50 -74.44 7.61
C GLY A 282 19.04 -75.81 7.07
N ILE A 283 18.43 -75.86 5.88
CA ILE A 283 18.01 -77.11 5.21
C ILE A 283 19.14 -77.70 4.34
N ILE A 284 20.16 -76.89 4.00
CA ILE A 284 21.29 -77.29 3.14
C ILE A 284 22.50 -77.83 3.95
N MET A 285 22.48 -77.69 5.28
CA MET A 285 23.44 -78.34 6.20
C MET A 285 22.87 -79.63 6.78
#